data_AF-A0A6P7G7Q7-F1
#
_entry.id   AF-A0A6P7G7Q7-F1
#
_cell.length_a   1.000
_cell.length_b   1.000
_cell.length_c   1.000
_cell.angle_alpha   90.00
_cell.angle_beta   90.00
_cell.angle_gamma   90.00
#
_symmetry.space_group_name_H-M   'P 1'
#
loop_
_entity.id
_entity.type
_entity.pdbx_description
1 polymer ?
#
loop_
_entity_poly.entity_id
_entity_poly.type
_entity_poly.pdbx_seq_one_letter_code
_entity_poly.pdbx_strand_id
1 'polypeptide(L)'
;MRVHTGEKHYECEICSKKFTDINHLNTHKRVHSGEKHYECEICSKKFTDINHLNTHKRVHSGEKHYECEICSKKFTDINHLNTHKRVHSGEKHYECEICSKKFNDISHLNTHKRVHSGEKHYECEICSKKFNDISHLNTHKRVHTG
;
A
#
# COMPACT_ATOMS: atom_id res chain seq x y z
N MET A 1 16.03 -32.07 3.44
CA MET A 1 16.49 -30.75 2.95
C MET A 1 15.79 -30.48 1.62
N ARG A 2 14.69 -29.73 1.63
CA ARG A 2 13.90 -29.47 0.40
C ARG A 2 14.51 -28.23 -0.25
N VAL A 3 15.28 -28.45 -1.31
CA VAL A 3 15.95 -27.39 -2.08
C VAL A 3 14.87 -26.46 -2.64
N HIS A 4 14.89 -25.20 -2.24
CA HIS A 4 13.99 -24.18 -2.76
C HIS A 4 14.64 -23.61 -4.03
N THR A 5 14.37 -24.19 -5.21
CA THR A 5 15.01 -23.76 -6.46
C THR A 5 14.54 -22.38 -6.94
N GLY A 6 13.57 -21.74 -6.29
CA GLY A 6 13.09 -20.40 -6.64
C GLY A 6 12.43 -20.31 -8.02
N GLU A 7 12.35 -21.42 -8.75
CA GLU A 7 11.80 -21.48 -10.09
C GLU A 7 10.29 -21.27 -10.05
N LYS A 8 9.84 -20.23 -10.77
CA LYS A 8 8.43 -19.84 -10.87
C LYS A 8 7.76 -20.60 -12.01
N HIS A 9 7.19 -21.75 -11.69
CA HIS A 9 6.56 -22.66 -12.66
C HIS A 9 5.10 -22.31 -12.97
N TYR A 10 4.40 -21.65 -12.05
CA TYR A 10 2.95 -21.45 -12.15
C TYR A 10 2.64 -20.05 -12.67
N GLU A 11 2.04 -19.95 -13.86
CA GLU A 11 1.72 -18.68 -14.49
C GLU A 11 0.22 -18.36 -14.42
N CYS A 12 -0.10 -17.10 -14.13
CA CYS A 12 -1.47 -16.59 -14.22
C CYS A 12 -1.81 -16.28 -15.68
N GLU A 13 -2.79 -16.98 -16.24
CA GLU A 13 -3.22 -16.80 -17.64
C GLU A 13 -3.84 -15.42 -17.93
N ILE A 14 -4.28 -14.68 -16.89
CA ILE A 14 -4.93 -13.37 -17.04
C ILE A 14 -3.90 -12.23 -17.11
N CYS A 15 -2.76 -12.35 -16.39
CA CYS A 15 -1.76 -11.26 -16.31
C CYS A 15 -0.31 -11.72 -16.46
N SER A 16 -0.09 -12.97 -16.87
CA SER A 16 1.22 -13.62 -17.04
C SER A 16 2.15 -13.59 -15.82
N LYS A 17 1.61 -13.30 -14.63
CA LYS A 17 2.40 -13.27 -13.39
C LYS A 17 2.77 -14.68 -12.97
N LYS A 18 4.06 -14.91 -12.69
CA LYS A 18 4.59 -16.21 -12.29
C LYS A 18 4.74 -16.38 -10.78
N PHE A 19 4.45 -17.56 -10.29
CA PHE A 19 4.45 -17.97 -8.88
C PHE A 19 5.27 -19.26 -8.70
N THR A 20 5.86 -19.40 -7.51
CA THR A 20 6.65 -20.59 -7.12
C THR A 20 5.78 -21.73 -6.60
N ASP A 21 4.53 -21.45 -6.22
CA ASP A 21 3.58 -22.44 -5.70
C ASP A 21 2.18 -22.23 -6.29
N ILE A 22 1.47 -23.32 -6.51
CA ILE A 22 0.11 -23.34 -7.06
C ILE A 22 -0.90 -22.71 -6.09
N ASN A 23 -0.70 -22.83 -4.78
CA ASN A 23 -1.60 -22.20 -3.79
C ASN A 23 -1.53 -20.67 -3.87
N HIS A 24 -0.34 -20.12 -4.09
CA HIS A 24 -0.15 -18.69 -4.32
C HIS A 24 -0.78 -18.24 -5.64
N LEU A 25 -0.68 -19.03 -6.71
CA LEU A 25 -1.38 -18.76 -7.96
C LEU A 25 -2.91 -18.76 -7.76
N ASN A 26 -3.46 -19.77 -7.08
CA ASN A 26 -4.90 -19.88 -6.82
C ASN A 26 -5.41 -18.71 -5.98
N THR A 27 -4.68 -18.32 -4.95
CA THR A 27 -5.01 -17.13 -4.13
C THR A 27 -4.91 -15.85 -4.96
N HIS A 28 -3.92 -15.74 -5.85
CA HIS A 28 -3.80 -14.62 -6.77
C HIS A 28 -4.95 -14.52 -7.77
N LYS A 29 -5.46 -15.65 -8.31
CA LYS A 29 -6.61 -15.65 -9.23
C LYS A 29 -7.84 -14.96 -8.63
N ARG A 30 -8.00 -14.98 -7.30
CA ARG A 30 -9.06 -14.24 -6.58
C ARG A 30 -9.00 -12.73 -6.76
N VAL A 31 -7.83 -12.17 -7.09
CA VAL A 31 -7.68 -10.74 -7.40
C VAL A 31 -8.41 -10.39 -8.70
N HIS A 32 -8.46 -11.32 -9.66
CA HIS A 32 -9.15 -11.13 -10.93
C HIS A 32 -10.66 -11.37 -10.82
N SER A 33 -11.10 -12.36 -10.04
CA SER A 33 -12.52 -12.62 -9.81
C SER A 33 -13.17 -11.64 -8.81
N GLY A 34 -12.36 -10.95 -8.01
CA GLY A 34 -12.84 -10.08 -6.92
C GLY A 34 -13.33 -10.84 -5.69
N GLU A 35 -13.20 -12.17 -5.67
CA GLU A 35 -13.63 -13.03 -4.58
C GLU A 35 -12.87 -12.74 -3.28
N LYS A 36 -13.60 -12.32 -2.25
CA LYS A 36 -13.04 -12.02 -0.93
C LYS A 36 -13.76 -12.84 0.13
N HIS A 37 -13.13 -13.94 0.52
CA HIS A 37 -13.69 -14.94 1.41
C HIS A 37 -13.52 -14.61 2.90
N TYR A 38 -12.55 -13.74 3.23
CA TYR A 38 -12.17 -13.48 4.62
C TYR A 38 -12.70 -12.12 5.05
N GLU A 39 -13.67 -12.10 5.97
CA GLU A 39 -14.30 -10.89 6.46
C GLU A 39 -13.78 -10.51 7.85
N CYS A 40 -13.52 -9.22 8.06
CA CYS A 40 -13.23 -8.68 9.37
C CYS A 40 -14.52 -8.50 10.17
N GLU A 41 -14.66 -9.22 11.27
CA GLU A 41 -15.85 -9.17 12.14
C GLU A 41 -16.06 -7.81 12.82
N ILE A 42 -15.03 -6.95 12.86
CA ILE A 42 -15.09 -5.64 13.52
C ILE A 42 -15.58 -4.54 12.56
N CYS A 43 -15.26 -4.62 11.27
CA CYS A 43 -15.60 -3.57 10.30
C CYS A 43 -16.16 -4.07 8.96
N SER A 44 -16.50 -5.36 8.88
CA SER A 44 -17.01 -6.05 7.68
C SER A 44 -16.14 -5.94 6.42
N LYS A 45 -14.88 -5.50 6.56
CA LYS A 45 -13.95 -5.39 5.43
C LYS A 45 -13.52 -6.79 4.97
N LYS A 46 -13.63 -7.04 3.67
CA LYS A 46 -13.31 -8.34 3.07
C LYS A 46 -11.91 -8.38 2.43
N PHE A 47 -11.26 -9.54 2.53
CA PHE A 47 -9.90 -9.83 2.06
C PHE A 47 -9.87 -11.12 1.22
N THR A 48 -8.92 -11.19 0.29
CA THR A 48 -8.70 -12.35 -0.60
C THR A 48 -7.89 -13.48 0.08
N ASP A 49 -7.16 -13.14 1.14
CA ASP A 49 -6.25 -14.02 1.90
C ASP A 49 -6.41 -13.79 3.41
N ILE A 50 -6.33 -14.88 4.19
CA ILE A 50 -6.43 -14.89 5.65
C ILE A 50 -5.26 -14.16 6.32
N ASN A 51 -4.05 -14.22 5.74
CA ASN A 51 -2.89 -13.52 6.30
C ASN A 51 -3.08 -12.00 6.26
N HIS A 52 -3.70 -11.50 5.18
CA HIS A 52 -4.06 -10.08 5.09
C HIS A 52 -5.14 -9.69 6.09
N LEU A 53 -6.15 -10.54 6.32
CA LEU A 53 -7.15 -10.32 7.37
C LEU A 53 -6.49 -10.26 8.76
N ASN A 54 -5.62 -11.22 9.09
CA ASN A 54 -4.93 -11.26 10.38
C ASN A 54 -4.06 -10.02 10.60
N THR A 55 -3.34 -9.58 9.57
CA THR A 55 -2.55 -8.34 9.64
C THR A 55 -3.47 -7.12 9.81
N HIS A 56 -4.62 -7.10 9.13
CA HIS A 56 -5.60 -6.03 9.28
C HIS A 56 -6.22 -5.97 10.68
N LYS A 57 -6.49 -7.12 11.33
CA LYS A 57 -7.03 -7.16 12.70
C LYS A 57 -6.15 -6.38 13.70
N ARG A 58 -4.84 -6.28 13.45
CA ARG A 58 -3.91 -5.46 14.26
C ARG A 58 -4.23 -3.96 14.25
N VAL A 59 -4.93 -3.47 13.23
CA VAL A 59 -5.39 -2.07 13.17
C VAL A 59 -6.45 -1.82 14.25
N HIS A 60 -7.27 -2.82 14.58
CA HIS A 60 -8.30 -2.70 15.60
C HIS A 60 -7.74 -2.89 17.02
N SER A 61 -6.81 -3.82 17.21
CA SER A 61 -6.18 -4.04 18.53
C SER A 61 -5.13 -2.97 18.86
N GLY A 62 -4.62 -2.25 17.87
CA GLY A 62 -3.50 -1.31 18.04
C GLY A 62 -2.15 -2.00 18.23
N GLU A 63 -2.07 -3.33 18.08
CA GLU A 63 -0.85 -4.10 18.24
C GLU A 63 0.20 -3.73 17.19
N LYS A 64 1.35 -3.26 17.67
CA LYS A 64 2.48 -2.87 16.83
C LYS A 64 3.72 -3.65 17.25
N HIS A 65 4.01 -4.70 16.49
CA HIS A 65 5.06 -5.67 16.78
C HIS A 65 6.45 -5.21 16.29
N TYR A 66 6.50 -4.30 15.33
CA TYR A 66 7.74 -3.92 14.64
C TYR A 66 8.20 -2.55 15.11
N GLU A 67 9.30 -2.49 15.84
CA GLU A 67 9.86 -1.24 16.37
C GLU A 67 11.04 -0.76 15.54
N CYS A 68 11.10 0.55 15.28
CA CYS A 68 12.27 1.18 14.70
C CYS A 68 13.33 1.39 15.77
N GLU A 69 14.49 0.75 15.62
CA GLU A 69 15.60 0.85 16.58
C GLU A 69 16.23 2.25 16.63
N ILE A 70 15.97 3.12 15.65
CA ILE A 70 16.54 4.47 15.58
C ILE A 70 15.67 5.50 16.32
N CYS A 71 14.35 5.34 16.32
CA CYS A 71 13.42 6.33 16.90
C CYS A 71 12.30 5.74 17.77
N SER A 72 12.36 4.44 18.08
CA SER A 72 11.37 3.67 18.84
C SER A 72 9.93 3.70 18.29
N LYS A 73 9.74 4.17 17.06
CA LYS A 73 8.43 4.21 16.43
C LYS A 73 7.98 2.79 16.08
N LYS A 74 6.75 2.44 16.47
CA LYS A 74 6.18 1.09 16.26
C LYS A 74 5.24 1.02 15.05
N PHE A 75 5.26 -0.12 14.37
CA PHE A 75 4.51 -0.44 13.15
C PHE A 75 3.78 -1.78 13.27
N THR A 76 2.67 -1.91 12.54
CA THR A 76 1.84 -3.13 12.50
C THR A 76 2.35 -4.18 11.51
N ASP A 77 3.18 -3.76 10.54
CA ASP A 77 3.75 -4.57 9.46
C ASP A 77 5.25 -4.22 9.28
N ILE A 78 6.06 -5.25 9.02
CA ILE A 78 7.50 -5.15 8.78
C ILE A 78 7.83 -4.37 7.51
N ASN A 79 7.00 -4.46 6.47
CA ASN A 79 7.23 -3.71 5.23
C ASN A 79 7.14 -2.20 5.48
N HIS A 80 6.18 -1.77 6.30
CA HIS A 80 6.07 -0.37 6.69
C HIS A 80 7.27 0.09 7.53
N LEU A 81 7.77 -0.75 8.45
CA LEU A 81 9.01 -0.46 9.18
C LEU A 81 10.20 -0.31 8.22
N ASN A 82 10.36 -1.20 7.25
CA ASN A 82 11.46 -1.15 6.28
C ASN A 82 11.41 0.12 5.42
N THR A 83 10.24 0.49 4.90
CA THR A 83 10.07 1.76 4.19
C THR A 83 10.34 2.96 5.10
N HIS A 84 9.94 2.90 6.38
CA HIS A 84 10.23 3.94 7.35
C HIS A 84 11.72 4.09 7.65
N LYS A 85 12.49 2.99 7.75
CA LYS A 85 13.95 3.03 7.97
C LYS A 85 14.67 3.89 6.90
N ARG A 86 14.13 3.97 5.67
CA ARG A 86 14.66 4.84 4.60
C ARG A 86 14.62 6.33 4.92
N VAL A 87 13.74 6.75 5.84
CA VAL A 87 13.71 8.15 6.33
C VAL A 87 14.98 8.47 7.11
N HIS A 88 15.52 7.51 7.85
CA HIS A 88 16.73 7.70 8.64
C HIS A 88 18.00 7.62 7.79
N SER A 89 18.06 6.71 6.81
CA SER A 89 19.22 6.61 5.91
C SER A 89 19.24 7.70 4.83
N GLY A 90 18.11 8.37 4.59
CA GLY A 90 17.96 9.33 3.49
C GLY A 90 17.89 8.67 2.11
N GLU A 91 17.82 7.34 2.04
CA GLU A 91 17.72 6.58 0.79
C GLU A 91 16.46 6.95 0.00
N LYS A 92 16.65 7.34 -1.25
CA LYS A 92 15.57 7.69 -2.18
C LYS A 92 15.73 6.91 -3.48
N HIS A 93 15.00 5.81 -3.57
CA HIS A 93 15.08 4.86 -4.68
C HIS A 93 14.22 5.25 -5.88
N TYR A 94 13.21 6.10 -5.69
CA TYR A 94 12.21 6.38 -6.69
C TYR A 94 12.40 7.78 -7.26
N GLU A 95 12.79 7.88 -8.52
CA GLU A 95 13.03 9.15 -9.20
C GLU A 95 11.89 9.52 -10.14
N CYS A 96 11.52 10.80 -10.15
CA CYS A 96 10.60 11.33 -11.14
C CYS A 96 11.34 11.57 -12.46
N GLU A 97 10.92 10.89 -13.52
CA GLU A 97 11.53 11.01 -14.85
C GLU A 97 11.31 12.40 -15.50
N ILE A 98 10.36 13.20 -15.00
CA ILE A 98 10.03 14.53 -15.55
C ILE A 98 10.89 15.63 -14.92
N CYS A 99 11.21 15.53 -13.63
CA CYS A 99 11.92 16.60 -12.90
C CYS A 99 13.08 16.12 -12.01
N SER A 100 13.48 14.85 -12.13
CA SER A 100 14.54 14.18 -11.35
C SER A 100 14.39 14.23 -9.82
N LYS A 101 13.21 14.62 -9.32
CA LYS A 101 12.93 14.62 -7.88
C LYS A 101 12.87 13.20 -7.34
N LYS A 102 13.61 12.93 -6.26
CA LYS A 102 13.70 11.60 -5.64
C LYS A 102 12.80 11.45 -4.41
N PHE A 103 12.26 10.25 -4.23
CA PHE A 103 11.33 9.85 -3.17
C PHE A 103 11.80 8.54 -2.52
N ASN A 104 11.46 8.36 -1.24
CA ASN A 104 11.76 7.15 -0.46
C ASN A 104 10.67 6.05 -0.58
N ASP A 105 9.50 6.43 -1.09
CA ASP A 105 8.32 5.59 -1.33
C ASP A 105 7.74 5.85 -2.72
N ILE A 106 7.37 4.77 -3.41
CA ILE A 106 6.76 4.80 -4.75
C ILE A 106 5.39 5.46 -4.75
N SER A 107 4.63 5.33 -3.65
CA SER A 107 3.31 5.95 -3.52
C SER A 107 3.42 7.47 -3.57
N HIS A 108 4.43 8.03 -2.90
CA HIS A 108 4.73 9.46 -2.95
C HIS A 108 5.17 9.92 -4.34
N LEU A 109 5.98 9.12 -5.05
CA LEU A 109 6.34 9.41 -6.45
C LEU A 109 5.09 9.43 -7.35
N ASN A 110 4.19 8.45 -7.22
CA ASN A 110 2.98 8.37 -8.04
C ASN A 110 2.04 9.56 -7.79
N THR A 111 1.83 9.94 -6.53
CA THR A 111 1.06 11.16 -6.20
C THR A 111 1.75 12.41 -6.75
N HIS A 112 3.08 12.48 -6.68
CA HIS A 112 3.84 13.59 -7.25
C HIS A 112 3.72 13.68 -8.78
N LYS A 113 3.71 12.55 -9.51
CA LYS A 113 3.53 12.54 -10.97
C LYS A 113 2.23 13.26 -11.40
N ARG A 114 1.19 13.26 -10.56
CA ARG A 114 -0.07 14.01 -10.80
C ARG A 114 0.10 15.53 -10.87
N VAL A 115 1.17 16.07 -10.29
CA VAL A 115 1.51 17.50 -10.41
C VAL A 115 1.87 17.83 -11.85
N HIS A 116 2.53 16.92 -12.56
CA HIS A 116 2.94 17.11 -13.95
C HIS A 116 1.79 16.89 -14.94
N SER A 117 0.93 15.89 -14.71
CA SER A 117 -0.25 15.66 -15.55
C SER A 117 -1.39 16.65 -15.30
N GLY A 118 -1.37 17.35 -14.16
CA GLY A 118 -2.47 18.23 -13.74
C GLY A 118 -3.71 17.46 -13.24
N GLU A 119 -3.63 16.14 -13.11
CA GLU A 119 -4.72 15.30 -12.63
C GLU A 119 -5.15 15.64 -11.21
N LYS A 120 -6.44 15.92 -11.02
CA LYS A 120 -7.05 16.22 -9.72
C LYS A 120 -8.28 15.35 -9.51
N HIS A 121 -8.09 14.27 -8.76
CA HIS A 121 -9.11 13.24 -8.53
C HIS A 121 -10.01 13.54 -7.32
N TYR A 122 -9.58 14.43 -6.43
CA TYR A 122 -10.25 14.64 -5.15
C TYR A 122 -10.94 15.98 -5.14
N GLU A 123 -12.27 15.98 -5.12
CA GLU A 123 -13.08 17.19 -5.10
C GLU A 123 -13.64 17.46 -3.71
N CYS A 124 -13.62 18.73 -3.30
CA CYS A 124 -14.31 19.19 -2.11
C CYS A 124 -15.80 19.30 -2.39
N GLU A 125 -16.63 18.53 -1.69
CA GLU A 125 -18.09 18.56 -1.87
C GLU A 125 -18.74 19.88 -1.45
N ILE A 126 -18.04 20.71 -0.66
CA ILE A 126 -18.58 21.98 -0.13
C ILE A 126 -18.34 23.14 -1.11
N CYS A 127 -17.19 23.15 -1.81
CA CYS A 127 -16.81 24.28 -2.68
C CYS A 127 -16.28 23.86 -4.06
N SER A 128 -16.41 22.59 -4.43
CA SER A 128 -15.95 21.98 -5.69
C SER A 128 -14.47 22.16 -6.02
N LYS A 129 -13.65 22.59 -5.06
CA LYS A 129 -12.21 22.72 -5.26
C LYS A 129 -11.56 21.34 -5.41
N LYS A 130 -10.77 21.17 -6.47
CA LYS A 130 -10.11 19.90 -6.81
C LYS A 130 -8.64 19.86 -6.34
N PHE A 131 -8.22 18.69 -5.89
CA PHE A 131 -6.90 18.38 -5.34
C PHE A 131 -6.32 17.13 -6.00
N ASN A 132 -4.99 17.06 -6.07
CA ASN A 132 -4.23 15.91 -6.60
C ASN A 132 -3.93 14.84 -5.53
N ASP A 133 -4.09 15.20 -4.25
CA ASP A 133 -3.87 14.37 -3.06
C ASP A 133 -5.05 14.51 -2.09
N ILE A 134 -5.53 13.38 -1.58
CA ILE A 134 -6.61 13.31 -0.60
C ILE A 134 -6.21 13.95 0.73
N SER A 135 -4.92 13.92 1.10
CA SER A 135 -4.43 14.54 2.34
C SER A 135 -4.59 16.06 2.29
N HIS A 136 -4.34 16.66 1.13
CA HIS A 136 -4.59 18.08 0.89
C HIS A 136 -6.09 18.40 0.91
N LEU A 137 -6.94 17.56 0.31
CA LEU A 137 -8.40 17.72 0.41
C LEU A 137 -8.86 17.66 1.88
N ASN A 138 -8.41 16.68 2.66
CA ASN A 138 -8.80 16.53 4.06
C ASN A 138 -8.37 17.73 4.91
N THR A 139 -7.16 18.26 4.67
CA THR A 139 -6.70 19.49 5.32
C THR A 139 -7.57 20.68 4.92
N HIS A 140 -7.91 20.78 3.64
CA HIS A 140 -8.80 21.83 3.14
C HIS A 140 -10.21 21.76 3.73
N LYS A 141 -10.78 20.56 3.90
CA LYS A 141 -12.12 20.37 4.49
C LYS A 141 -12.23 21.00 5.89
N ARG A 142 -11.15 21.09 6.65
CA ARG A 142 -11.11 21.74 7.97
C ARG A 142 -11.40 23.24 7.93
N VAL A 143 -11.19 23.89 6.79
CA VAL A 143 -11.52 25.32 6.60
C VAL A 143 -13.03 25.55 6.60
N HIS A 144 -13.83 24.53 6.24
CA HIS A 144 -15.29 24.63 6.20
C HIS A 144 -15.97 24.22 7.50
N THR A 145 -15.26 23.51 8.36
CA THR A 145 -15.75 23.04 9.67
C THR A 145 -15.25 23.92 10.82
N GLY A 146 -14.82 25.16 10.51
CA GLY A 146 -14.27 26.11 11.48
C GLY A 146 -15.16 26.30 12.70
#